data_AF-A0A0S8EQX6-F1
#
_entry.id   AF-A0A0S8EQX6-F1
#
_cell.length_a   1.000
_cell.length_b   1.000
_cell.length_c   1.000
_cell.angle_alpha   90.00
_cell.angle_beta   90.00
_cell.angle_gamma   90.00
#
_symmetry.space_group_name_H-M   'P 1'
#
loop_
_entity.id
_entity.type
_entity.pdbx_description
1 polymer ?
#
loop_
_entity_poly.entity_id
_entity_poly.type
_entity_poly.pdbx_seq_one_letter_code
_entity_poly.pdbx_strand_id
1 'polypeptide(L)'
;MSDTKLDPANLYTACDPAQFKFKSTAELPDQEEVIGQARAVDAIRFGIGIEQEGFNLFALGPSRSGKQTVVTKFIQGQAAGQPEPPDWCYVDNFSDAHKPVAISLPSGMGVRFQQDMAQLVQELRTAVPETLESEEYRARLQEIEAALNEKQEQAFEKLHEEANAHGIAMLRTPTGFAFAPTKKGEIIKPEEYKLLSDDERQEIEVAVDALQVELEKLIQEIPKWRRQMQDEVKQLNRDVIMSAVGQLIDELRKQYATLPDVLTYLDAVQQDVIDHADQFRQAEDGTQLLPGFVLPGAEGQTWPLNRYSVNVIVDHGESTGAPVVYLDNPTYPNLVGRVEHQAQMGALVTDFTMVKAGALHQANGGYLVLDARKVLMQPYAWEGLKRV
;
A
#
# COMPACT_ATOMS: atom_id res chain seq x y z
N MET A 1 26.28 -85.87 -3.44
CA MET A 1 26.75 -84.51 -3.74
C MET A 1 28.07 -84.35 -3.01
N SER A 2 29.18 -84.26 -3.74
CA SER A 2 30.50 -84.07 -3.13
C SER A 2 30.64 -82.59 -2.75
N ASP A 3 30.86 -82.30 -1.47
CA ASP A 3 31.19 -80.96 -1.01
C ASP A 3 32.57 -80.56 -1.55
N THR A 4 32.56 -79.82 -2.66
CA THR A 4 33.78 -79.24 -3.23
C THR A 4 34.23 -78.10 -2.32
N LYS A 5 35.25 -78.34 -1.50
CA LYS A 5 35.83 -77.33 -0.61
C LYS A 5 36.49 -76.22 -1.45
N LEU A 6 36.12 -74.97 -1.19
CA LEU A 6 36.79 -73.80 -1.76
C LEU A 6 38.13 -73.58 -1.04
N ASP A 7 39.17 -73.31 -1.81
CA ASP A 7 40.46 -72.83 -1.29
C ASP A 7 40.26 -71.47 -0.60
N PRO A 8 40.86 -71.22 0.59
CA PRO A 8 40.81 -69.92 1.25
C PRO A 8 41.11 -68.71 0.35
N ALA A 9 41.99 -68.86 -0.65
CA ALA A 9 42.31 -67.79 -1.59
C ALA A 9 41.15 -67.45 -2.55
N ASN A 10 40.20 -68.37 -2.76
CA ASN A 10 39.01 -68.17 -3.58
C ASN A 10 37.83 -67.61 -2.77
N LEU A 11 37.98 -67.44 -1.45
CA LEU A 11 36.93 -66.91 -0.57
C LEU A 11 36.93 -65.39 -0.50
N TYR A 12 38.00 -64.71 -0.94
CA TYR A 12 38.09 -63.25 -0.92
C TYR A 12 38.96 -62.71 -2.05
N THR A 13 38.61 -61.54 -2.56
CA THR A 13 39.45 -60.79 -3.48
C THR A 13 40.27 -59.81 -2.66
N ALA A 14 41.57 -60.09 -2.47
CA ALA A 14 42.48 -59.19 -1.78
C ALA A 14 42.66 -57.88 -2.58
N CYS A 15 42.51 -56.75 -1.92
CA CYS A 15 42.94 -55.45 -2.48
C CYS A 15 44.43 -55.28 -2.19
N ASP A 16 45.27 -55.22 -3.22
CA ASP A 16 46.71 -54.99 -3.07
C ASP A 16 46.98 -53.55 -2.60
N PRO A 17 47.47 -53.30 -1.37
CA PRO A 17 47.71 -51.94 -0.90
C PRO A 17 48.86 -51.25 -1.64
N ALA A 18 49.77 -52.01 -2.26
CA ALA A 18 50.91 -51.45 -3.00
C ALA A 18 50.49 -50.73 -4.29
N GLN A 19 49.24 -50.90 -4.74
CA GLN A 19 48.70 -50.21 -5.92
C GLN A 19 48.43 -48.72 -5.67
N PHE A 20 48.35 -48.28 -4.41
CA PHE A 20 48.00 -46.90 -4.05
C PHE A 20 49.24 -46.06 -3.73
N LYS A 21 49.22 -44.79 -4.14
CA LYS A 21 50.31 -43.83 -3.90
C LYS A 21 50.09 -42.94 -2.66
N PHE A 22 49.09 -43.26 -1.85
CA PHE A 22 48.71 -42.54 -0.63
C PHE A 22 48.69 -43.49 0.56
N LYS A 23 48.90 -42.98 1.77
CA LYS A 23 48.86 -43.79 3.00
C LYS A 23 47.45 -43.83 3.61
N SER A 24 46.65 -42.81 3.38
CA SER A 24 45.28 -42.68 3.87
C SER A 24 44.40 -41.98 2.86
N THR A 25 43.12 -42.33 2.80
CA THR A 25 42.13 -41.61 1.98
C THR A 25 41.93 -40.16 2.43
N ALA A 26 42.39 -39.79 3.63
CA ALA A 26 42.43 -38.40 4.08
C ALA A 26 43.44 -37.53 3.32
N GLU A 27 44.40 -38.14 2.61
CA GLU A 27 45.39 -37.43 1.78
C GLU A 27 44.87 -37.15 0.37
N LEU A 28 43.73 -37.74 0.00
CA LEU A 28 43.14 -37.55 -1.31
C LEU A 28 42.31 -36.27 -1.34
N PRO A 29 42.35 -35.49 -2.44
CA PRO A 29 41.44 -34.37 -2.62
C PRO A 29 40.00 -34.88 -2.72
N ASP A 30 39.06 -34.06 -2.27
CA ASP A 30 37.64 -34.33 -2.44
C ASP A 30 37.33 -34.51 -3.93
N GLN A 31 36.78 -35.66 -4.29
CA GLN A 31 36.44 -35.94 -5.68
C GLN A 31 35.18 -35.19 -6.07
N GLU A 32 35.34 -34.35 -7.08
CA GLU A 32 34.26 -33.53 -7.61
C GLU A 32 33.38 -34.24 -8.65
N GLU A 33 33.86 -35.35 -9.19
CA GLU A 33 33.18 -36.12 -10.23
C GLU A 33 32.23 -37.17 -9.67
N VAL A 34 31.07 -37.29 -10.31
CA VAL A 34 30.08 -38.31 -9.97
C VAL A 34 30.50 -39.65 -10.61
N ILE A 35 31.02 -40.56 -9.79
CA ILE A 35 31.51 -41.85 -10.25
C ILE A 35 30.36 -42.75 -10.72
N GLY A 36 30.49 -43.33 -11.91
CA GLY A 36 29.62 -44.42 -12.39
C GLY A 36 28.21 -44.02 -12.85
N GLN A 37 27.90 -42.73 -12.94
CA GLN A 37 26.57 -42.20 -13.31
C GLN A 37 26.60 -41.26 -14.52
N ALA A 38 27.51 -41.47 -15.48
CA ALA A 38 27.69 -40.59 -16.64
C ALA A 38 26.37 -40.25 -17.37
N ARG A 39 25.52 -41.26 -17.64
CA ARG A 39 24.21 -41.04 -18.27
C ARG A 39 23.29 -40.13 -17.44
N ALA A 40 23.28 -40.27 -16.12
CA ALA A 40 22.43 -39.46 -15.25
C ALA A 40 22.94 -38.02 -15.21
N VAL A 41 24.27 -37.82 -15.19
CA VAL A 41 24.90 -36.51 -15.28
C VAL A 41 24.56 -35.81 -16.59
N ASP A 42 24.65 -36.51 -17.73
CA ASP A 42 24.30 -35.96 -19.04
C ASP A 42 22.81 -35.57 -19.12
N ALA A 43 21.92 -36.39 -18.55
CA ALA A 43 20.49 -36.09 -18.51
C ALA A 43 20.17 -34.87 -17.61
N ILE A 44 20.87 -34.72 -16.49
CA ILE A 44 20.74 -33.54 -15.61
C ILE A 44 21.22 -32.31 -16.37
N ARG A 45 22.41 -32.35 -16.99
CA ARG A 45 22.96 -31.22 -17.76
C ARG A 45 22.04 -30.82 -18.91
N PHE A 46 21.52 -31.80 -19.65
CA PHE A 46 20.55 -31.56 -20.71
C PHE A 46 19.27 -30.91 -20.17
N GLY A 47 18.70 -31.47 -19.09
CA GLY A 47 17.46 -30.99 -18.50
C GLY A 47 17.54 -29.57 -17.93
N ILE A 48 18.63 -29.22 -17.23
CA ILE A 48 18.85 -27.86 -16.69
C ILE A 48 19.11 -26.85 -17.85
N GLY A 49 19.62 -27.31 -18.99
CA GLY A 49 19.81 -26.47 -20.17
C GLY A 49 18.53 -26.13 -20.95
N ILE A 50 17.36 -26.65 -20.57
CA ILE A 50 16.09 -26.35 -21.23
C ILE A 50 15.49 -25.09 -20.60
N GLU A 51 15.53 -23.97 -21.32
CA GLU A 51 14.97 -22.67 -20.89
C GLU A 51 13.51 -22.46 -21.37
N GLN A 52 12.79 -23.54 -21.68
CA GLN A 52 11.38 -23.46 -22.13
C GLN A 52 10.40 -23.68 -20.98
N GLU A 53 9.30 -22.92 -21.00
CA GLU A 53 8.21 -23.08 -20.05
C GLU A 53 7.62 -24.51 -20.08
N GLY A 54 7.18 -24.98 -18.91
CA GLY A 54 6.57 -26.31 -18.75
C GLY A 54 7.55 -27.47 -18.62
N PHE A 55 8.86 -27.24 -18.75
CA PHE A 55 9.87 -28.26 -18.52
C PHE A 55 10.39 -28.23 -17.08
N ASN A 56 10.29 -29.37 -16.40
CA ASN A 56 10.81 -29.57 -15.05
C ASN A 56 11.65 -30.85 -15.01
N LEU A 57 12.73 -30.85 -14.23
CA LEU A 57 13.59 -32.02 -14.05
C LEU A 57 13.12 -32.87 -12.85
N PHE A 58 12.80 -34.15 -13.11
CA PHE A 58 12.51 -35.13 -12.06
C PHE A 58 13.61 -36.20 -11.97
N ALA A 59 14.34 -36.22 -10.86
CA ALA A 59 15.44 -37.16 -10.64
C ALA A 59 15.00 -38.38 -9.81
N LEU A 60 14.86 -39.53 -10.49
CA LEU A 60 14.51 -40.81 -9.86
C LEU A 60 15.74 -41.71 -9.69
N GLY A 61 15.83 -42.41 -8.57
CA GLY A 61 16.86 -43.43 -8.35
C GLY A 61 16.85 -43.97 -6.91
N PRO A 62 17.72 -44.95 -6.60
CA PRO A 62 17.74 -45.61 -5.30
C PRO A 62 17.93 -44.64 -4.13
N SER A 63 17.43 -45.02 -2.96
CA SER A 63 17.68 -44.27 -1.72
C SER A 63 19.18 -44.18 -1.44
N ARG A 64 19.64 -43.01 -0.97
CA ARG A 64 21.05 -42.74 -0.61
C ARG A 64 22.05 -42.80 -1.78
N SER A 65 21.59 -42.72 -3.03
CA SER A 65 22.49 -42.63 -4.19
C SER A 65 23.07 -41.23 -4.46
N GLY A 66 22.99 -40.30 -3.50
CA GLY A 66 23.51 -38.94 -3.64
C GLY A 66 22.77 -38.02 -4.62
N LYS A 67 21.56 -38.38 -5.09
CA LYS A 67 20.83 -37.65 -6.16
C LYS A 67 20.74 -36.14 -5.92
N GLN A 68 20.32 -35.74 -4.73
CA GLN A 68 20.16 -34.34 -4.38
C GLN A 68 21.50 -33.61 -4.45
N THR A 69 22.56 -34.16 -3.86
CA THR A 69 23.90 -33.58 -3.91
C THR A 69 24.38 -33.39 -5.35
N VAL A 70 24.16 -34.39 -6.21
CA VAL A 70 24.53 -34.30 -7.63
C VAL A 70 23.74 -33.19 -8.33
N VAL A 71 22.41 -33.22 -8.23
CA VAL A 71 21.53 -32.24 -8.90
C VAL A 71 21.84 -30.82 -8.42
N THR A 72 21.93 -30.60 -7.10
CA THR A 72 22.22 -29.29 -6.51
C THR A 72 23.58 -28.76 -6.96
N LYS A 73 24.62 -29.60 -7.03
CA LYS A 73 25.95 -29.18 -7.49
C LYS A 73 25.92 -28.69 -8.95
N PHE A 74 25.23 -29.42 -9.84
CA PHE A 74 25.10 -29.00 -11.23
C PHE A 74 24.27 -27.72 -11.39
N ILE A 75 23.16 -27.61 -10.67
CA ILE A 75 22.32 -26.41 -10.68
C ILE A 75 23.12 -25.20 -10.17
N GLN A 76 23.84 -25.31 -9.05
CA GLN A 76 24.65 -24.22 -8.50
C GLN A 76 25.73 -23.75 -9.48
N GLY A 77 26.39 -24.69 -10.18
CA GLY A 77 27.39 -24.34 -11.19
C GLY A 77 26.80 -23.56 -12.37
N GLN A 78 25.58 -23.88 -12.80
CA GLN A 78 24.91 -23.16 -13.88
C GLN A 78 24.33 -21.82 -13.40
N ALA A 79 23.71 -21.81 -12.23
CA ALA A 79 23.07 -20.64 -11.64
C ALA A 79 24.07 -19.50 -11.38
N ALA A 80 25.31 -19.82 -10.99
CA ALA A 80 26.37 -18.83 -10.78
C ALA A 80 26.79 -18.07 -12.06
N GLY A 81 26.48 -18.60 -13.26
CA GLY A 81 26.74 -17.93 -14.53
C GLY A 81 25.54 -17.20 -15.12
N GLN A 82 24.38 -17.22 -14.45
CA GLN A 82 23.14 -16.61 -14.91
C GLN A 82 23.01 -15.17 -14.40
N PRO A 83 22.22 -14.32 -15.08
CA PRO A 83 21.97 -12.96 -14.61
C PRO A 83 21.31 -12.96 -13.23
N GLU A 84 21.62 -11.94 -12.44
CA GLU A 84 20.92 -11.70 -11.19
C GLU A 84 19.44 -11.42 -11.47
N PRO A 85 18.51 -12.13 -10.80
CA PRO A 85 17.09 -11.89 -10.97
C PRO A 85 16.69 -10.52 -10.38
N PRO A 86 15.53 -9.98 -10.80
CA PRO A 86 14.99 -8.77 -10.19
C PRO A 86 14.54 -9.01 -8.75
N ASP A 87 14.51 -7.92 -7.97
CA ASP A 87 13.81 -7.86 -6.69
C ASP A 87 12.31 -7.73 -6.93
N TRP A 88 11.52 -8.27 -6.00
CA TRP A 88 10.06 -8.17 -6.05
C TRP A 88 9.51 -7.53 -4.79
N CYS A 89 8.69 -6.50 -4.98
CA CYS A 89 8.02 -5.80 -3.91
C CYS A 89 6.51 -5.80 -4.11
N TYR A 90 5.77 -5.87 -3.01
CA TYR A 90 4.35 -5.57 -2.96
C TYR A 90 4.15 -4.18 -2.37
N VAL A 91 3.35 -3.38 -3.07
CA VAL A 91 2.91 -2.04 -2.64
C VAL A 91 1.40 -2.02 -2.53
N ASP A 92 0.88 -1.04 -1.80
CA ASP A 92 -0.57 -0.89 -1.65
C ASP A 92 -1.23 -0.54 -2.99
N ASN A 93 -2.49 -0.92 -3.10
CA ASN A 93 -3.35 -0.50 -4.19
C ASN A 93 -4.41 0.44 -3.64
N PHE A 94 -4.21 1.74 -3.81
CA PHE A 94 -5.09 2.78 -3.28
C PHE A 94 -6.55 2.68 -3.76
N SER A 95 -6.81 1.96 -4.87
CA SER A 95 -8.17 1.70 -5.35
C SER A 95 -8.82 0.46 -4.72
N ASP A 96 -8.02 -0.54 -4.36
CA ASP A 96 -8.47 -1.81 -3.78
C ASP A 96 -7.36 -2.41 -2.90
N ALA A 97 -7.32 -2.03 -1.63
CA ALA A 97 -6.29 -2.41 -0.67
C ALA A 97 -6.16 -3.94 -0.46
N HIS A 98 -7.13 -4.74 -0.91
CA HIS A 98 -7.06 -6.21 -0.84
C HIS A 98 -6.32 -6.85 -2.02
N LYS A 99 -5.89 -6.03 -2.99
CA LYS A 99 -5.17 -6.45 -4.19
C LYS A 99 -3.88 -5.64 -4.33
N PRO A 100 -2.85 -5.91 -3.50
CA PRO A 100 -1.58 -5.22 -3.61
C PRO A 100 -0.95 -5.41 -5.00
N VAL A 101 -0.18 -4.41 -5.43
CA VAL A 101 0.47 -4.42 -6.74
C VAL A 101 1.88 -4.95 -6.59
N ALA A 102 2.28 -5.83 -7.52
CA ALA A 102 3.64 -6.31 -7.61
C ALA A 102 4.49 -5.38 -8.49
N ILE A 103 5.63 -4.95 -7.97
CA ILE A 103 6.62 -4.15 -8.70
C ILE A 103 7.92 -4.94 -8.78
N SER A 104 8.45 -5.08 -9.99
CA SER A 104 9.76 -5.65 -10.26
C SER A 104 10.81 -4.54 -10.26
N LEU A 105 11.89 -4.74 -9.50
CA LEU A 105 13.00 -3.80 -9.39
C LEU A 105 14.32 -4.48 -9.78
N PRO A 106 15.34 -3.74 -10.25
CA PRO A 106 16.68 -4.31 -10.40
C PRO A 106 17.20 -4.91 -9.09
N SER A 107 18.07 -5.91 -9.19
CA SER A 107 18.72 -6.58 -8.05
C SER A 107 19.28 -5.58 -7.04
N GLY A 108 18.90 -5.74 -5.76
CA GLY A 108 19.31 -4.91 -4.63
C GLY A 108 18.63 -3.55 -4.52
N MET A 109 17.69 -3.21 -5.41
CA MET A 109 16.94 -1.94 -5.34
C MET A 109 15.68 -2.03 -4.48
N GLY A 110 15.18 -3.22 -4.14
CA GLY A 110 13.96 -3.40 -3.35
C GLY A 110 14.08 -2.84 -1.94
N VAL A 111 15.15 -3.19 -1.23
CA VAL A 111 15.42 -2.67 0.12
C VAL A 111 15.66 -1.16 0.10
N ARG A 112 16.36 -0.66 -0.92
CA ARG A 112 16.57 0.78 -1.10
C ARG A 112 15.25 1.52 -1.30
N PHE A 113 14.38 1.01 -2.19
CA PHE A 113 13.08 1.62 -2.43
C PHE A 113 12.19 1.61 -1.18
N GLN A 114 12.23 0.54 -0.38
CA GLN A 114 11.55 0.49 0.91
C GLN A 114 12.05 1.57 1.87
N GLN A 115 13.36 1.77 1.98
CA GLN A 115 13.94 2.79 2.85
C GLN A 115 13.59 4.20 2.39
N ASP A 116 13.70 4.46 1.09
CA ASP A 116 13.37 5.74 0.47
C ASP A 116 11.89 6.10 0.67
N MET A 117 10.98 5.14 0.51
CA MET A 117 9.55 5.33 0.79
C MET A 117 9.28 5.54 2.28
N ALA A 118 9.99 4.84 3.17
CA ALA A 118 9.87 5.06 4.61
C ALA A 118 10.32 6.47 5.01
N GLN A 119 11.38 6.98 4.38
CA GLN A 119 11.84 8.36 4.57
C GLN A 119 10.83 9.38 4.05
N LEU A 120 10.31 9.19 2.83
CA LEU A 120 9.24 10.03 2.26
C LEU A 120 8.06 10.13 3.22
N VAL A 121 7.61 9.00 3.77
CA VAL A 121 6.50 9.00 4.74
C VAL A 121 6.81 9.87 5.96
N GLN A 122 8.04 9.84 6.49
CA GLN A 122 8.40 10.73 7.60
C GLN A 122 8.41 12.20 7.19
N GLU A 123 8.93 12.52 6.01
CA GLU A 123 8.96 13.90 5.51
C GLU A 123 7.54 14.43 5.27
N LEU A 124 6.64 13.63 4.71
CA LEU A 124 5.24 13.98 4.50
C LEU A 124 4.49 14.24 5.82
N ARG A 125 4.82 13.50 6.89
CA ARG A 125 4.24 13.72 8.22
C ARG A 125 4.51 15.09 8.78
N THR A 126 5.64 15.70 8.43
CA THR A 126 6.03 17.02 8.90
C THR A 126 5.61 18.10 7.89
N ALA A 127 5.90 17.89 6.60
CA ALA A 127 5.67 18.90 5.57
C ALA A 127 4.18 19.21 5.35
N VAL A 128 3.29 18.20 5.41
CA VAL A 128 1.85 18.41 5.14
C VAL A 128 1.20 19.30 6.22
N PRO A 129 1.32 19.01 7.53
CA PRO A 129 0.81 19.90 8.58
C PRO A 129 1.43 21.31 8.51
N GLU A 130 2.75 21.42 8.40
CA GLU A 130 3.44 22.73 8.35
C GLU A 130 2.92 23.62 7.22
N THR A 131 2.68 23.03 6.04
CA THR A 131 2.18 23.78 4.88
C THR A 131 0.73 24.25 5.12
N LEU A 132 -0.10 23.42 5.75
CA LEU A 132 -1.48 23.75 6.13
C LEU A 132 -1.60 24.70 7.33
N GLU A 133 -0.49 24.97 8.01
CA GLU A 133 -0.42 25.98 9.08
C GLU A 133 0.31 27.26 8.66
N SER A 134 0.83 27.31 7.44
CA SER A 134 1.56 28.46 6.91
C SER A 134 0.72 29.74 6.91
N GLU A 135 1.39 30.89 7.06
CA GLU A 135 0.73 32.20 7.02
C GLU A 135 0.03 32.44 5.67
N GLU A 136 0.64 31.99 4.56
CA GLU A 136 0.05 32.10 3.22
C GLU A 136 -1.26 31.31 3.12
N TYR A 137 -1.28 30.07 3.61
CA TYR A 137 -2.50 29.25 3.64
C TYR A 137 -3.58 29.91 4.50
N ARG A 138 -3.22 30.39 5.71
CA ARG A 138 -4.17 31.06 6.62
C ARG A 138 -4.75 32.34 6.00
N ALA A 139 -3.93 33.12 5.30
CA ALA A 139 -4.38 34.32 4.61
C ALA A 139 -5.40 33.98 3.50
N ARG A 140 -5.09 33.01 2.64
CA ARG A 140 -6.02 32.57 1.57
C ARG A 140 -7.30 31.96 2.14
N LEU A 141 -7.22 31.21 3.24
CA LEU A 141 -8.39 30.67 3.92
C LEU A 141 -9.30 31.80 4.44
N GLN A 142 -8.71 32.82 5.07
CA GLN A 142 -9.45 34.00 5.53
C GLN A 142 -10.09 34.78 4.37
N GLU A 143 -9.43 34.88 3.22
CA GLU A 143 -10.01 35.50 2.02
C GLU A 143 -11.26 34.76 1.53
N ILE A 144 -11.21 33.42 1.49
CA ILE A 144 -12.36 32.57 1.11
C ILE A 144 -13.52 32.75 2.11
N GLU A 145 -13.23 32.73 3.41
CA GLU A 145 -14.24 32.93 4.45
C GLU A 145 -14.84 34.34 4.41
N ALA A 146 -14.02 35.36 4.19
CA ALA A 146 -14.46 36.75 4.05
C ALA A 146 -15.36 36.93 2.82
N ALA A 147 -15.02 36.33 1.68
CA ALA A 147 -15.83 36.39 0.47
C ALA A 147 -17.23 35.78 0.67
N LEU A 148 -17.34 34.68 1.42
CA LEU A 148 -18.65 34.10 1.77
C LEU A 148 -19.46 35.03 2.69
N ASN A 149 -18.82 35.59 3.72
CA ASN A 149 -19.48 36.50 4.65
C ASN A 149 -19.97 37.76 3.93
N GLU A 150 -19.14 38.35 3.07
CA GLU A 150 -19.51 39.52 2.26
C GLU A 150 -20.67 39.19 1.31
N LYS A 151 -20.64 38.03 0.65
CA LYS A 151 -21.74 37.58 -0.22
C LYS A 151 -23.05 37.41 0.54
N GLN A 152 -23.01 36.88 1.76
CA GLN A 152 -24.19 36.77 2.62
C GLN A 152 -24.70 38.14 3.06
N GLU A 153 -23.80 39.00 3.54
CA GLU A 153 -24.14 40.35 4.00
C GLU A 153 -24.76 41.19 2.88
N GLN A 154 -24.15 41.22 1.69
CA GLN A 154 -24.68 41.92 0.52
C GLN A 154 -26.06 41.40 0.09
N ALA A 155 -26.32 40.09 0.22
CA ALA A 155 -27.61 39.52 -0.15
C ALA A 155 -28.72 39.86 0.85
N PHE A 156 -28.39 39.87 2.14
CA PHE A 156 -29.32 40.34 3.18
C PHE A 156 -29.54 41.85 3.13
N GLU A 157 -28.51 42.64 2.81
CA GLU A 157 -28.61 44.09 2.68
C GLU A 157 -29.53 44.49 1.52
N LYS A 158 -29.43 43.81 0.36
CA LYS A 158 -30.36 44.02 -0.76
C LYS A 158 -31.81 43.77 -0.37
N LEU A 159 -32.06 42.70 0.38
CA LEU A 159 -33.41 42.39 0.87
C LEU A 159 -33.88 43.41 1.92
N HIS A 160 -32.97 43.95 2.72
CA HIS A 160 -33.26 45.03 3.67
C HIS A 160 -33.62 46.34 2.96
N GLU A 161 -32.88 46.73 1.92
CA GLU A 161 -33.15 47.91 1.09
C GLU A 161 -34.50 47.78 0.36
N GLU A 162 -34.81 46.61 -0.21
CA GLU A 162 -36.07 46.33 -0.87
C GLU A 162 -37.25 46.39 0.11
N ALA A 163 -37.10 45.82 1.30
CA ALA A 163 -38.10 45.92 2.36
C ALA A 163 -38.36 47.39 2.75
N ASN A 164 -37.30 48.18 2.96
CA ASN A 164 -37.41 49.60 3.31
C ASN A 164 -38.09 50.42 2.20
N ALA A 165 -37.84 50.10 0.92
CA ALA A 165 -38.51 50.75 -0.21
C ALA A 165 -40.03 50.51 -0.23
N HIS A 166 -40.48 49.37 0.29
CA HIS A 166 -41.90 49.03 0.48
C HIS A 166 -42.46 49.48 1.84
N GLY A 167 -41.70 50.24 2.63
CA GLY A 167 -42.13 50.68 3.96
C GLY A 167 -42.19 49.54 4.98
N ILE A 168 -41.40 48.49 4.82
CA ILE A 168 -41.35 47.32 5.69
C ILE A 168 -39.94 47.22 6.29
N ALA A 169 -39.83 47.08 7.61
CA ALA A 169 -38.56 46.83 8.28
C ALA A 169 -38.28 45.33 8.39
N MET A 170 -37.07 44.91 8.05
CA MET A 170 -36.57 43.57 8.32
C MET A 170 -35.85 43.54 9.67
N LEU A 171 -36.33 42.70 10.60
CA LEU A 171 -35.84 42.58 11.96
C LEU A 171 -35.19 41.21 12.18
N ARG A 172 -34.07 41.18 12.90
CA ARG A 172 -33.42 39.94 13.34
C ARG A 172 -34.06 39.48 14.64
N THR A 173 -34.63 38.27 14.65
CA THR A 173 -35.26 37.66 15.83
C THR A 173 -34.45 36.46 16.30
N PRO A 174 -34.64 35.98 17.54
CA PRO A 174 -33.97 34.76 18.02
C PRO A 174 -34.27 33.52 17.16
N THR A 175 -35.40 33.52 16.45
CA THR A 175 -35.83 32.46 15.54
C THR A 175 -35.48 32.71 14.07
N GLY A 176 -34.78 33.80 13.74
CA GLY A 176 -34.34 34.13 12.38
C GLY A 176 -34.58 35.59 12.00
N PHE A 177 -35.42 35.80 10.99
CA PHE A 177 -35.79 37.13 10.50
C PHE A 177 -37.31 37.29 10.48
N ALA A 178 -37.79 38.52 10.69
CA ALA A 178 -39.21 38.87 10.60
C ALA A 178 -39.38 40.21 9.89
N PHE A 179 -40.45 40.36 9.11
CA PHE A 179 -40.82 41.61 8.47
C PHE A 179 -41.92 42.31 9.28
N ALA A 180 -41.78 43.62 9.48
CA ALA A 180 -42.75 44.43 10.19
C ALA A 180 -43.05 45.73 9.41
N PRO A 181 -44.32 46.09 9.18
CA PRO A 181 -44.65 47.31 8.46
C PRO A 181 -44.26 48.57 9.24
N THR A 182 -43.87 49.61 8.53
CA THR A 182 -43.44 50.90 9.08
C THR A 182 -44.23 52.06 8.50
N LYS A 183 -44.40 53.12 9.29
CA LYS A 183 -45.02 54.37 8.87
C LYS A 183 -44.12 55.52 9.32
N LYS A 184 -43.61 56.31 8.38
CA LYS A 184 -42.62 57.38 8.63
C LYS A 184 -41.35 56.89 9.36
N GLY A 185 -40.92 55.65 9.11
CA GLY A 185 -39.71 55.07 9.71
C GLY A 185 -39.90 54.47 11.11
N GLU A 186 -41.12 54.51 11.68
CA GLU A 186 -41.44 53.83 12.93
C GLU A 186 -42.27 52.56 12.66
N ILE A 187 -41.96 51.48 13.39
CA ILE A 187 -42.68 50.20 13.29
C ILE A 187 -44.11 50.40 13.77
N ILE A 188 -45.08 50.04 12.93
CA ILE A 188 -46.50 50.14 13.26
C ILE A 188 -46.83 49.10 14.32
N LYS A 189 -47.37 49.53 15.46
CA LYS A 189 -47.83 48.60 16.50
C LYS A 189 -49.12 47.90 16.05
N PRO A 190 -49.41 46.67 16.55
CA PRO A 190 -50.60 45.91 16.15
C PRO A 190 -51.93 46.65 16.30
N GLU A 191 -52.03 47.61 17.23
CA GLU A 191 -53.23 48.43 17.43
C GLU A 191 -53.38 49.52 16.36
N GLU A 192 -52.28 50.09 15.87
CA GLU A 192 -52.27 51.09 14.80
C GLU A 192 -52.44 50.46 13.42
N TYR A 193 -51.99 49.21 13.25
CA TYR A 193 -52.24 48.42 12.04
C TYR A 193 -53.75 48.20 11.84
N LYS A 194 -54.50 48.00 12.93
CA LYS A 194 -55.97 47.84 12.94
C LYS A 194 -56.75 49.14 12.70
N LEU A 195 -56.08 50.28 12.62
CA LEU A 195 -56.67 51.58 12.26
C LEU A 195 -56.45 51.95 10.78
N LEU A 196 -55.61 51.20 10.05
CA LEU A 196 -55.42 51.37 8.61
C LEU A 196 -56.65 50.94 7.81
N SER A 197 -56.83 51.51 6.62
CA SER A 197 -57.88 51.10 5.69
C SER A 197 -57.66 49.68 5.16
N ASP A 198 -58.72 49.02 4.71
CA ASP A 198 -58.62 47.65 4.19
C ASP A 198 -57.71 47.59 2.94
N ASP A 199 -57.73 48.61 2.09
CA ASP A 199 -56.86 48.72 0.91
C ASP A 199 -55.37 48.84 1.31
N GLU A 200 -55.03 49.70 2.28
CA GLU A 200 -53.65 49.85 2.78
C GLU A 200 -53.12 48.57 3.45
N ARG A 201 -53.99 47.84 4.16
CA ARG A 201 -53.60 46.55 4.76
C ARG A 201 -53.31 45.50 3.69
N GLN A 202 -54.13 45.45 2.65
CA GLN A 202 -53.97 44.49 1.57
C GLN A 202 -52.68 44.72 0.78
N GLU A 203 -52.30 45.98 0.54
CA GLU A 203 -51.01 46.32 -0.09
C GLU A 203 -49.80 45.89 0.76
N ILE A 204 -49.85 46.14 2.07
CA ILE A 204 -48.79 45.72 3.01
C ILE A 204 -48.68 44.19 3.05
N GLU A 205 -49.80 43.48 3.12
CA GLU A 205 -49.82 42.01 3.19
C GLU A 205 -49.21 41.38 1.93
N VAL A 206 -49.55 41.89 0.74
CA VAL A 206 -48.94 41.43 -0.53
C VAL A 206 -47.43 41.71 -0.57
N ALA A 207 -46.99 42.87 -0.09
CA ALA A 207 -45.56 43.22 -0.06
C ALA A 207 -44.79 42.37 0.97
N VAL A 208 -45.37 42.10 2.14
CA VAL A 208 -44.78 41.20 3.16
C VAL A 208 -44.67 39.77 2.62
N ASP A 209 -45.71 39.26 1.97
CA ASP A 209 -45.69 37.92 1.36
C ASP A 209 -44.62 37.81 0.27
N ALA A 210 -44.48 38.82 -0.58
CA ALA A 210 -43.43 38.86 -1.61
C ALA A 210 -42.02 38.84 -0.99
N LEU A 211 -41.78 39.64 0.05
CA LEU A 211 -40.50 39.68 0.77
C LEU A 211 -40.23 38.39 1.54
N GLN A 212 -41.26 37.72 2.07
CA GLN A 212 -41.12 36.40 2.68
C GLN A 212 -40.68 35.35 1.67
N VAL A 213 -41.25 35.35 0.46
CA VAL A 213 -40.83 34.45 -0.62
C VAL A 213 -39.37 34.70 -1.02
N GLU A 214 -38.94 35.96 -1.13
CA GLU A 214 -37.52 36.29 -1.40
C GLU A 214 -36.59 35.86 -0.25
N LEU A 215 -37.00 36.05 1.01
CA LEU A 215 -36.26 35.57 2.18
C LEU A 215 -36.11 34.04 2.18
N GLU A 216 -37.18 33.30 1.87
CA GLU A 216 -37.13 31.85 1.75
C GLU A 216 -36.16 31.38 0.66
N LYS A 217 -36.18 32.04 -0.52
CA LYS A 217 -35.21 31.77 -1.59
C LYS A 217 -33.78 32.01 -1.10
N LEU A 218 -33.54 33.13 -0.42
CA LEU A 218 -32.22 33.47 0.12
C LEU A 218 -31.72 32.42 1.12
N ILE A 219 -32.59 31.96 2.03
CA ILE A 219 -32.26 30.91 3.01
C ILE A 219 -31.91 29.59 2.30
N GLN A 220 -32.57 29.26 1.19
CA GLN A 220 -32.25 28.06 0.39
C GLN A 220 -30.91 28.16 -0.36
N GLU A 221 -30.40 29.37 -0.61
CA GLU A 221 -29.09 29.58 -1.23
C GLU A 221 -27.93 29.44 -0.23
N ILE A 222 -28.14 29.70 1.07
CA ILE A 222 -27.08 29.62 2.09
C ILE A 222 -26.36 28.26 2.11
N PRO A 223 -27.06 27.10 2.11
CA PRO A 223 -26.39 25.80 2.01
C PRO A 223 -25.56 25.62 0.74
N LYS A 224 -25.98 26.21 -0.39
CA LYS A 224 -25.24 26.13 -1.66
C LYS A 224 -23.94 26.93 -1.57
N TRP A 225 -23.98 28.14 -1.03
CA TRP A 225 -22.77 28.96 -0.86
C TRP A 225 -21.81 28.32 0.14
N ARG A 226 -22.31 27.68 1.20
CA ARG A 226 -21.46 26.89 2.12
C ARG A 226 -20.77 25.71 1.41
N ARG A 227 -21.46 25.00 0.53
CA ARG A 227 -20.85 23.94 -0.29
C ARG A 227 -19.77 24.49 -1.23
N GLN A 228 -20.05 25.61 -1.91
CA GLN A 228 -19.07 26.28 -2.76
C GLN A 228 -17.81 26.66 -1.99
N MET A 229 -17.97 27.28 -0.81
CA MET A 229 -16.83 27.60 0.07
C MET A 229 -16.07 26.34 0.48
N GLN A 230 -16.76 25.25 0.85
CA GLN A 230 -16.10 23.99 1.18
C GLN A 230 -15.31 23.40 0.00
N ASP A 231 -15.82 23.52 -1.22
CA ASP A 231 -15.12 23.06 -2.43
C ASP A 231 -13.91 23.95 -2.73
N GLU A 232 -14.02 25.27 -2.53
CA GLU A 232 -12.89 26.21 -2.65
C GLU A 232 -11.79 25.93 -1.61
N VAL A 233 -12.17 25.66 -0.35
CA VAL A 233 -11.21 25.26 0.70
C VAL A 233 -10.54 23.93 0.36
N LYS A 234 -11.28 22.96 -0.16
CA LYS A 234 -10.69 21.68 -0.61
C LYS A 234 -9.71 21.88 -1.76
N GLN A 235 -10.04 22.76 -2.71
CA GLN A 235 -9.14 23.08 -3.81
C GLN A 235 -7.89 23.81 -3.31
N LEU A 236 -8.03 24.77 -2.38
CA LEU A 236 -6.90 25.45 -1.75
C LEU A 236 -5.98 24.44 -1.06
N ASN A 237 -6.54 23.52 -0.24
CA ASN A 237 -5.77 22.45 0.38
C ASN A 237 -4.99 21.67 -0.68
N ARG A 238 -5.68 21.21 -1.73
CA ARG A 238 -5.09 20.43 -2.81
C ARG A 238 -3.92 21.16 -3.49
N ASP A 239 -4.08 22.42 -3.85
CA ASP A 239 -3.05 23.20 -4.55
C ASP A 239 -1.79 23.41 -3.68
N VAL A 240 -2.01 23.74 -2.41
CA VAL A 240 -0.95 23.99 -1.43
C VAL A 240 -0.18 22.69 -1.12
N ILE A 241 -0.90 21.60 -0.88
CA ILE A 241 -0.30 20.28 -0.62
C ILE A 241 0.40 19.75 -1.86
N MET A 242 -0.17 19.91 -3.05
CA MET A 242 0.44 19.47 -4.31
C MET A 242 1.80 20.13 -4.53
N SER A 243 1.97 21.40 -4.18
CA SER A 243 3.26 22.09 -4.28
C SER A 243 4.27 21.53 -3.27
N ALA A 244 3.89 21.35 -2.01
CA ALA A 244 4.79 20.88 -0.96
C ALA A 244 5.19 19.41 -1.15
N VAL A 245 4.20 18.54 -1.36
CA VAL A 245 4.37 17.09 -1.58
C VAL A 245 5.02 16.81 -2.92
N GLY A 246 4.70 17.59 -3.95
CA GLY A 246 5.25 17.44 -5.29
C GLY A 246 6.77 17.51 -5.30
N GLN A 247 7.35 18.46 -4.56
CA GLN A 247 8.81 18.60 -4.48
C GLN A 247 9.47 17.34 -3.88
N LEU A 248 8.93 16.80 -2.77
CA LEU A 248 9.46 15.61 -2.10
C LEU A 248 9.39 14.38 -3.01
N ILE A 249 8.26 14.19 -3.69
CA ILE A 249 8.05 13.04 -4.60
C ILE A 249 8.88 13.18 -5.88
N ASP A 250 9.09 14.40 -6.38
CA ASP A 250 9.88 14.64 -7.58
C ASP A 250 11.37 14.26 -7.42
N GLU A 251 11.90 14.32 -6.20
CA GLU A 251 13.24 13.81 -5.90
C GLU A 251 13.32 12.29 -6.12
N LEU A 252 12.32 11.54 -5.65
CA LEU A 252 12.21 10.10 -5.89
C LEU A 252 11.97 9.78 -7.37
N ARG A 253 11.11 10.54 -8.06
CA ARG A 253 10.87 10.34 -9.50
C ARG A 253 12.16 10.46 -10.31
N LYS A 254 13.03 11.42 -9.97
CA LYS A 254 14.35 11.57 -10.61
C LYS A 254 15.25 10.37 -10.35
N GLN A 255 15.25 9.85 -9.12
CA GLN A 255 16.05 8.69 -8.73
C GLN A 255 15.59 7.39 -9.43
N TYR A 256 14.28 7.23 -9.63
CA TYR A 256 13.66 6.03 -10.21
C TYR A 256 13.19 6.24 -11.66
N ALA A 257 13.73 7.22 -12.37
CA ALA A 257 13.25 7.67 -13.69
C ALA A 257 13.22 6.59 -14.79
N THR A 258 14.02 5.52 -14.64
CA THR A 258 14.07 4.40 -15.59
C THR A 258 13.06 3.29 -15.29
N LEU A 259 12.31 3.37 -14.18
CA LEU A 259 11.41 2.33 -13.70
C LEU A 259 9.95 2.79 -13.78
N PRO A 260 9.23 2.51 -14.89
CA PRO A 260 7.89 3.06 -15.13
C PRO A 260 6.84 2.62 -14.09
N ASP A 261 6.96 1.39 -13.56
CA ASP A 261 6.04 0.87 -12.56
C ASP A 261 6.18 1.63 -11.23
N VAL A 262 7.41 2.01 -10.86
CA VAL A 262 7.68 2.83 -9.67
C VAL A 262 7.13 4.24 -9.88
N LEU A 263 7.36 4.84 -11.05
CA LEU A 263 6.82 6.17 -11.36
C LEU A 263 5.29 6.19 -11.27
N THR A 264 4.64 5.17 -11.83
CA THR A 264 3.17 5.02 -11.76
C THR A 264 2.69 4.92 -10.31
N TYR A 265 3.41 4.17 -9.47
CA TYR A 265 3.09 4.08 -8.05
C TYR A 265 3.31 5.40 -7.32
N LEU A 266 4.40 6.13 -7.59
CA LEU A 266 4.66 7.44 -6.99
C LEU A 266 3.61 8.49 -7.38
N ASP A 267 3.09 8.44 -8.61
CA ASP A 267 1.96 9.27 -9.04
C ASP A 267 0.70 8.95 -8.23
N ALA A 268 0.42 7.67 -8.01
CA ALA A 268 -0.70 7.21 -7.20
C ALA A 268 -0.55 7.61 -5.72
N VAL A 269 0.68 7.52 -5.17
CA VAL A 269 1.02 8.00 -3.82
C VAL A 269 0.75 9.50 -3.71
N GLN A 270 1.23 10.31 -4.67
CA GLN A 270 1.00 11.76 -4.65
C GLN A 270 -0.49 12.08 -4.61
N GLN A 271 -1.28 11.40 -5.44
CA GLN A 271 -2.71 11.61 -5.53
C GLN A 271 -3.42 11.20 -4.22
N ASP A 272 -3.06 10.06 -3.63
CA ASP A 272 -3.65 9.58 -2.38
C ASP A 272 -3.32 10.51 -1.20
N VAL A 273 -2.09 11.01 -1.13
CA VAL A 273 -1.67 11.99 -0.11
C VAL A 273 -2.49 13.28 -0.19
N ILE A 274 -2.73 13.78 -1.41
CA ILE A 274 -3.54 14.98 -1.65
C ILE A 274 -4.99 14.74 -1.21
N ASP A 275 -5.58 13.61 -1.59
CA ASP A 275 -6.99 13.31 -1.31
C ASP A 275 -7.24 13.04 0.19
N HIS A 276 -6.21 12.60 0.91
CA HIS A 276 -6.29 12.24 2.33
C HIS A 276 -5.43 13.12 3.25
N ALA A 277 -5.10 14.34 2.83
CA ALA A 277 -4.18 15.20 3.58
C ALA A 277 -4.64 15.54 5.01
N ASP A 278 -5.95 15.57 5.27
CA ASP A 278 -6.50 15.79 6.62
C ASP A 278 -6.10 14.68 7.61
N GLN A 279 -5.78 13.47 7.13
CA GLN A 279 -5.30 12.36 7.95
C GLN A 279 -3.90 12.63 8.51
N PHE A 280 -3.10 13.47 7.85
CA PHE A 280 -1.78 13.87 8.33
C PHE A 280 -1.86 14.84 9.52
N ARG A 281 -2.91 15.68 9.60
CA ARG A 281 -3.13 16.60 10.74
C ARG A 281 -3.44 15.85 12.03
N GLN A 282 -4.28 14.82 11.95
CA GLN A 282 -4.74 14.06 13.14
C GLN A 282 -3.65 13.16 13.74
N ALA A 283 -2.57 12.89 13.00
CA ALA A 283 -1.48 12.04 13.44
C ALA A 283 -0.60 12.67 14.54
N GLU A 284 -0.61 14.00 14.69
CA GLU A 284 0.14 14.69 15.76
C GLU A 284 -0.64 14.75 17.08
N ASP A 285 -1.95 14.97 17.03
CA ASP A 285 -2.84 15.10 18.19
C ASP A 285 -2.98 13.81 19.02
N GLY A 286 -2.68 12.65 18.44
CA GLY A 286 -2.66 11.36 19.14
C GLY A 286 -1.57 11.23 20.21
N THR A 287 -0.61 12.17 20.27
CA THR A 287 0.56 12.09 21.18
C THR A 287 0.36 12.86 22.50
N GLN A 288 -0.74 13.60 22.66
CA GLN A 288 -1.09 14.30 23.91
C GLN A 288 -2.14 13.53 24.72
N LEU A 289 -1.85 12.28 25.08
CA LEU A 289 -2.59 11.60 26.15
C LEU A 289 -1.90 11.87 27.48
N LEU A 290 -2.67 12.43 28.42
CA LEU A 290 -2.30 12.62 29.83
C LEU A 290 -1.65 11.35 30.41
N PRO A 291 -0.56 11.45 31.19
CA PRO A 291 0.08 10.27 31.76
C PRO A 291 -0.89 9.54 32.70
N GLY A 292 -1.29 8.32 32.32
CA GLY A 292 -2.11 7.42 33.14
C GLY A 292 -3.53 7.14 32.65
N PHE A 293 -3.97 7.69 31.51
CA PHE A 293 -5.27 7.35 30.90
C PHE A 293 -5.10 6.89 29.45
N VAL A 294 -5.14 5.57 29.24
CA VAL A 294 -5.29 4.99 27.90
C VAL A 294 -6.79 4.89 27.62
N LEU A 295 -7.31 5.75 26.75
CA LEU A 295 -8.68 5.61 26.23
C LEU A 295 -8.76 4.29 25.45
N PRO A 296 -9.67 3.37 25.78
CA PRO A 296 -9.94 2.20 24.95
C PRO A 296 -10.53 2.71 23.62
N GLY A 297 -9.69 2.76 22.58
CA GLY A 297 -10.03 3.29 21.25
C GLY A 297 -9.06 4.33 20.68
N ALA A 298 -8.16 4.91 21.48
CA ALA A 298 -7.17 5.89 20.99
C ALA A 298 -5.92 5.24 20.35
N GLU A 299 -5.64 3.98 20.64
CA GLU A 299 -4.59 3.18 19.96
C GLU A 299 -5.14 2.40 18.75
N GLY A 300 -6.40 2.66 18.37
CA GLY A 300 -7.13 1.98 17.29
C GLY A 300 -7.17 2.73 15.95
N GLN A 301 -6.51 3.87 15.84
CA GLN A 301 -6.37 4.63 14.59
C GLN A 301 -4.94 4.65 14.05
N THR A 302 -4.13 3.62 14.35
CA THR A 302 -2.90 3.31 13.62
C THR A 302 -3.21 2.73 12.22
N TRP A 303 -4.12 3.35 11.47
CA TRP A 303 -4.33 3.06 10.05
C TRP A 303 -3.86 4.14 9.03
N PRO A 304 -3.02 5.17 9.25
CA PRO A 304 -2.90 6.20 8.20
C PRO A 304 -1.78 5.91 7.19
N LEU A 305 -0.54 5.62 7.58
CA LEU A 305 0.60 5.75 6.66
C LEU A 305 1.23 4.44 6.15
N ASN A 306 0.90 3.29 6.74
CA ASN A 306 1.48 2.00 6.31
C ASN A 306 1.10 1.63 4.87
N ARG A 307 0.04 2.25 4.31
CA ARG A 307 -0.33 2.12 2.90
C ARG A 307 0.75 2.61 1.93
N TYR A 308 1.63 3.50 2.37
CA TYR A 308 2.73 4.00 1.54
C TYR A 308 4.00 3.15 1.69
N SER A 309 4.00 2.15 2.59
CA SER A 309 5.12 1.25 2.78
C SER A 309 5.36 0.36 1.56
N VAL A 310 6.55 -0.20 1.48
CA VAL A 310 6.92 -1.19 0.47
C VAL A 310 7.21 -2.50 1.18
N ASN A 311 6.51 -3.57 0.81
CA ASN A 311 6.80 -4.91 1.30
C ASN A 311 7.77 -5.62 0.35
N VAL A 312 9.05 -5.70 0.69
CA VAL A 312 10.04 -6.44 -0.09
C VAL A 312 9.80 -7.94 0.12
N ILE A 313 9.33 -8.61 -0.94
CA ILE A 313 9.03 -10.05 -0.93
C ILE A 313 10.32 -10.83 -1.19
N VAL A 314 11.12 -10.39 -2.15
CA VAL A 314 12.40 -11.01 -2.49
C VAL A 314 13.41 -9.92 -2.78
N ASP A 315 14.58 -10.04 -2.17
CA ASP A 315 15.75 -9.19 -2.38
C ASP A 315 16.92 -10.06 -2.82
N HIS A 316 17.59 -9.64 -3.89
CA HIS A 316 18.72 -10.32 -4.50
C HIS A 316 20.01 -9.49 -4.44
N GLY A 317 20.07 -8.39 -3.68
CA GLY A 317 21.24 -7.50 -3.65
C GLY A 317 22.58 -8.12 -3.26
N GLU A 318 22.58 -9.27 -2.58
CA GLU A 318 23.79 -10.05 -2.24
C GLU A 318 24.01 -11.27 -3.15
N SER A 319 23.15 -11.48 -4.15
CA SER A 319 23.21 -12.64 -5.04
C SER A 319 24.25 -12.44 -6.13
N THR A 320 24.97 -13.51 -6.48
CA THR A 320 25.99 -13.50 -7.55
C THR A 320 25.56 -14.30 -8.78
N GLY A 321 24.25 -14.54 -8.92
CA GLY A 321 23.64 -15.32 -9.99
C GLY A 321 22.20 -15.72 -9.67
N ALA A 322 21.66 -16.68 -10.42
CA ALA A 322 20.30 -17.16 -10.20
C ALA A 322 20.15 -17.88 -8.85
N PRO A 323 19.00 -17.74 -8.16
CA PRO A 323 18.78 -18.33 -6.86
C PRO A 323 18.61 -19.85 -6.96
N VAL A 324 19.16 -20.59 -5.99
CA VAL A 324 18.97 -22.04 -5.87
C VAL A 324 18.37 -22.34 -4.51
N VAL A 325 17.06 -22.50 -4.47
CA VAL A 325 16.30 -22.70 -3.24
C VAL A 325 16.03 -24.19 -3.05
N TYR A 326 16.48 -24.74 -1.94
CA TYR A 326 16.10 -26.09 -1.50
C TYR A 326 15.05 -25.98 -0.39
N LEU A 327 13.86 -26.51 -0.62
CA LEU A 327 12.79 -26.49 0.37
C LEU A 327 12.61 -27.87 1.01
N ASP A 328 13.12 -28.02 2.24
CA ASP A 328 13.08 -29.28 2.96
C ASP A 328 11.69 -29.66 3.46
N ASN A 329 10.88 -28.68 3.85
CA ASN A 329 9.51 -28.87 4.34
C ASN A 329 8.49 -28.17 3.42
N PRO A 330 8.03 -28.84 2.35
CA PRO A 330 7.22 -28.24 1.29
C PRO A 330 5.73 -28.21 1.66
N THR A 331 5.39 -27.57 2.79
CA THR A 331 3.99 -27.26 3.11
C THR A 331 3.47 -26.21 2.12
N TYR A 332 2.15 -26.19 1.88
CA TYR A 332 1.53 -25.17 1.03
C TYR A 332 2.00 -23.73 1.37
N PRO A 333 1.93 -23.23 2.62
CA PRO A 333 2.38 -21.87 2.94
C PRO A 333 3.88 -21.65 2.75
N ASN A 334 4.72 -22.67 2.87
CA ASN A 334 6.16 -22.53 2.61
C ASN A 334 6.47 -22.50 1.10
N LEU A 335 5.66 -23.16 0.28
CA LEU A 335 5.79 -23.15 -1.17
C LEU A 335 5.30 -21.83 -1.77
N VAL A 336 4.04 -21.49 -1.51
CA VAL A 336 3.39 -20.35 -2.17
C VAL A 336 3.49 -19.05 -1.38
N GLY A 337 3.88 -19.09 -0.11
CA GLY A 337 3.85 -17.93 0.78
C GLY A 337 2.60 -17.92 1.66
N ARG A 338 2.54 -16.93 2.55
CA ARG A 338 1.44 -16.81 3.52
C ARG A 338 1.13 -15.35 3.82
N VAL A 339 -0.08 -15.13 4.33
CA VAL A 339 -0.51 -13.83 4.88
C VAL A 339 -0.57 -13.96 6.39
N GLU A 340 0.26 -13.18 7.08
CA GLU A 340 0.28 -13.13 8.54
C GLU A 340 -0.83 -12.20 9.05
N HIS A 341 -1.22 -12.40 10.31
CA HIS A 341 -2.27 -11.63 10.96
C HIS A 341 -1.77 -11.19 12.34
N GLN A 342 -2.11 -9.98 12.73
CA GLN A 342 -1.83 -9.46 14.05
C GLN A 342 -3.12 -9.34 14.86
N ALA A 343 -3.09 -9.77 16.12
CA ALA A 343 -4.21 -9.58 17.03
C ALA A 343 -4.20 -8.14 17.57
N GLN A 344 -5.23 -7.37 17.25
CA GLN A 344 -5.45 -6.02 17.76
C GLN A 344 -6.83 -5.97 18.43
N MET A 345 -6.85 -5.73 19.75
CA MET A 345 -8.08 -5.67 20.56
C MET A 345 -9.01 -6.89 20.39
N GLY A 346 -8.43 -8.08 20.20
CA GLY A 346 -9.19 -9.33 20.03
C GLY A 346 -9.70 -9.59 18.61
N ALA A 347 -9.50 -8.66 17.66
CA ALA A 347 -9.71 -8.88 16.24
C ALA A 347 -8.38 -9.25 15.55
N LEU A 348 -8.44 -10.07 14.51
CA LEU A 348 -7.28 -10.33 13.64
C LEU A 348 -7.31 -9.32 12.49
N VAL A 349 -6.21 -8.57 12.36
CA VAL A 349 -6.01 -7.57 11.30
C VAL A 349 -4.82 -8.00 10.43
N THR A 350 -4.88 -7.67 9.15
CA THR A 350 -3.80 -7.92 8.19
C THR A 350 -3.73 -6.79 7.16
N ASP A 351 -2.58 -6.67 6.52
CA ASP A 351 -2.34 -5.77 5.40
C ASP A 351 -1.31 -6.38 4.43
N PHE A 352 -1.04 -5.70 3.32
CA PHE A 352 -0.09 -6.19 2.31
C PHE A 352 1.35 -6.33 2.84
N THR A 353 1.72 -5.63 3.92
CA THR A 353 3.05 -5.74 4.54
C THR A 353 3.23 -7.04 5.33
N MET A 354 2.12 -7.69 5.69
CA MET A 354 2.11 -9.00 6.35
C MET A 354 2.16 -10.19 5.38
N VAL A 355 2.25 -9.94 4.07
CA VAL A 355 2.49 -10.98 3.08
C VAL A 355 3.95 -11.45 3.18
N LYS A 356 4.14 -12.77 3.33
CA LYS A 356 5.46 -13.40 3.41
C LYS A 356 5.73 -14.26 2.18
N ALA A 357 6.94 -14.13 1.65
CA ALA A 357 7.42 -14.92 0.54
C ALA A 357 7.38 -16.43 0.84
N GLY A 358 7.01 -17.18 -0.19
CA GLY A 358 7.21 -18.62 -0.26
C GLY A 358 8.45 -18.97 -1.08
N ALA A 359 8.81 -20.25 -1.13
CA ALA A 359 9.95 -20.74 -1.89
C ALA A 359 9.82 -20.49 -3.40
N LEU A 360 8.59 -20.44 -3.94
CA LEU A 360 8.36 -20.05 -5.34
C LEU A 360 8.76 -18.60 -5.61
N HIS A 361 8.51 -17.70 -4.66
CA HIS A 361 8.97 -16.31 -4.77
C HIS A 361 10.50 -16.25 -4.72
N GLN A 362 11.09 -16.91 -3.72
CA GLN A 362 12.56 -16.92 -3.52
C GLN A 362 13.33 -17.57 -4.66
N ALA A 363 12.73 -18.52 -5.37
CA ALA A 363 13.35 -19.20 -6.51
C ALA A 363 13.10 -18.51 -7.85
N ASN A 364 12.39 -17.36 -7.86
CA ASN A 364 12.04 -16.68 -9.10
C ASN A 364 13.29 -16.26 -9.86
N GLY A 365 13.31 -16.51 -11.17
CA GLY A 365 14.51 -16.33 -12.01
C GLY A 365 15.62 -17.36 -11.78
N GLY A 366 15.37 -18.42 -11.01
CA GLY A 366 16.32 -19.50 -10.74
C GLY A 366 15.66 -20.86 -10.56
N TYR A 367 16.05 -21.59 -9.52
CA TYR A 367 15.73 -23.01 -9.35
C TYR A 367 15.14 -23.32 -7.97
N LEU A 368 14.04 -24.07 -7.97
CA LEU A 368 13.46 -24.65 -6.77
C LEU A 368 13.67 -26.18 -6.76
N VAL A 369 14.39 -26.67 -5.76
CA VAL A 369 14.67 -28.10 -5.57
C VAL A 369 13.76 -28.66 -4.46
N LEU A 370 12.96 -29.66 -4.81
CA LEU A 370 11.97 -30.27 -3.93
C LEU A 370 12.13 -31.79 -3.84
N ASP A 371 11.88 -32.35 -2.65
CA ASP A 371 11.65 -33.79 -2.51
C ASP A 371 10.20 -34.12 -2.91
N ALA A 372 10.04 -34.80 -4.04
CA ALA A 372 8.73 -35.14 -4.58
C ALA A 372 7.87 -35.98 -3.61
N ARG A 373 8.48 -36.87 -2.82
CA ARG A 373 7.73 -37.65 -1.84
C ARG A 373 7.21 -36.73 -0.73
N LYS A 374 8.02 -35.78 -0.25
CA LYS A 374 7.58 -34.81 0.76
C LYS A 374 6.44 -33.94 0.23
N VAL A 375 6.54 -33.44 -1.00
CA VAL A 375 5.47 -32.65 -1.64
C VAL A 375 4.16 -33.44 -1.70
N LEU A 376 4.20 -34.70 -2.13
CA LEU A 376 3.00 -35.54 -2.24
C LEU A 376 2.41 -35.95 -0.88
N MET A 377 3.21 -35.92 0.20
CA MET A 377 2.73 -36.21 1.56
C MET A 377 2.14 -34.98 2.26
N GLN A 378 2.45 -33.77 1.80
CA GLN A 378 1.94 -32.53 2.39
C GLN A 378 0.57 -32.17 1.77
N PRO A 379 -0.48 -31.94 2.59
CA PRO A 379 -1.78 -31.53 2.09
C PRO A 379 -1.70 -30.25 1.25
N TYR A 380 -2.39 -30.23 0.11
CA TYR A 380 -2.51 -29.09 -0.80
C TYR A 380 -1.22 -28.61 -1.48
N ALA A 381 -0.05 -29.15 -1.12
CA ALA A 381 1.23 -28.72 -1.68
C ALA A 381 1.33 -29.02 -3.18
N TRP A 382 0.94 -30.23 -3.59
CA TRP A 382 0.93 -30.62 -5.01
C TRP A 382 -0.14 -29.89 -5.81
N GLU A 383 -1.35 -29.71 -5.26
CA GLU A 383 -2.38 -28.92 -5.94
C GLU A 383 -1.97 -27.45 -6.10
N GLY A 384 -1.30 -26.89 -5.10
CA GLY A 384 -0.74 -25.53 -5.14
C GLY A 384 0.26 -25.36 -6.27
N LEU A 385 1.24 -26.26 -6.37
CA LEU A 385 2.27 -26.22 -7.41
C LEU A 385 1.73 -26.35 -8.83
N LYS A 386 0.56 -26.97 -9.04
CA LYS A 386 -0.05 -27.08 -10.37
C LYS A 386 -0.86 -25.86 -10.79
N ARG A 387 -1.19 -24.97 -9.84
CA ARG A 387 -2.02 -23.77 -10.08
C ARG A 387 -1.17 -22.53 -10.34
N VAL A 388 0.07 -22.55 -9.88
CA VAL A 388 1.15 -21.65 -10.28
C VAL A 388 1.76 -22.21 -11.56
#